data_AF-A0A2H5YIX8-F1
#
_entry.id   AF-A0A2H5YIX8-F1
#
_cell.length_a   1.000
_cell.length_b   1.000
_cell.length_c   1.000
_cell.angle_alpha   90.00
_cell.angle_beta   90.00
_cell.angle_gamma   90.00
#
_symmetry.space_group_name_H-M   'P 1'
#
loop_
_entity.id
_entity.type
_entity.pdbx_description
1 polymer ?
#
loop_
_entity_poly.entity_id
_entity_poly.type
_entity_poly.pdbx_seq_one_letter_code
_entity_poly.pdbx_strand_id
1 'polypeptide(L)' 'MPDIGLPELLIIMGILVFLFGAGRVAELGGALGRAVREFRRAVREEPGDGAARALPEPNGDEQPRPGYQH' A
#
# COMPACT_ATOMS: atom_id res chain seq x y z
N MET A 1 -31.12 25.23 2.38
CA MET A 1 -29.67 25.41 2.22
C MET A 1 -29.30 24.75 0.90
N PRO A 2 -28.40 25.32 0.07
CA PRO A 2 -28.00 24.62 -1.16
C PRO A 2 -27.35 23.29 -0.78
N ASP A 3 -28.00 22.21 -1.18
CA ASP A 3 -27.50 20.85 -0.99
C ASP A 3 -26.41 20.62 -2.04
N ILE A 4 -25.14 20.69 -1.62
CA ILE A 4 -24.03 20.31 -2.49
C ILE A 4 -24.06 18.79 -2.57
N GLY A 5 -24.74 18.28 -3.58
CA GLY A 5 -24.83 16.86 -3.86
C GLY A 5 -23.56 16.32 -4.51
N LEU A 6 -23.54 14.99 -4.68
CA LEU A 6 -22.53 14.31 -5.49
C LEU A 6 -22.39 14.90 -6.92
N PRO A 7 -23.48 15.25 -7.65
CA PRO A 7 -23.37 15.82 -8.99
C PRO A 7 -22.62 17.16 -9.03
N GLU A 8 -22.95 18.09 -8.12
CA GLU A 8 -22.32 19.40 -8.03
C GLU A 8 -20.83 19.28 -7.69
N LEU A 9 -20.47 18.38 -6.78
CA LEU A 9 -19.07 18.11 -6.44
C LEU A 9 -18.29 17.56 -7.65
N LEU A 10 -18.88 16.67 -8.45
CA LEU A 10 -18.25 16.14 -9.66
C LEU A 10 -18.04 17.22 -10.72
N ILE A 11 -18.98 18.17 -10.87
CA ILE A 11 -18.82 19.31 -11.78
C ILE A 11 -17.63 20.18 -11.35
N ILE A 12 -17.54 20.51 -10.06
CA ILE A 12 -16.42 21.29 -9.52
C ILE A 12 -15.10 20.53 -9.71
N MET A 13 -15.08 19.22 -9.41
CA MET A 13 -13.92 18.36 -9.63
C MET A 13 -13.50 18.36 -11.12
N GLY A 14 -14.46 18.27 -12.03
CA GLY A 14 -14.23 18.32 -13.47
C GLY A 14 -13.60 19.64 -13.92
N ILE A 15 -14.05 20.77 -13.35
CA ILE A 15 -13.44 22.08 -13.60
C ILE A 15 -11.99 22.08 -13.12
N LEU A 16 -11.71 21.63 -11.89
CA LEU A 16 -10.32 21.57 -11.37
C LEU A 16 -9.41 20.69 -12.25
N VAL A 17 -9.91 19.55 -12.71
CA VAL A 17 -9.20 18.66 -13.65
C VAL A 17 -8.98 19.35 -15.00
N PHE A 18 -9.91 20.18 -15.47
CA PHE A 18 -9.75 20.95 -16.70
C PHE A 18 -8.67 22.05 -16.57
N LEU A 19 -8.62 22.77 -15.44
CA LEU A 19 -7.59 23.79 -15.19
C LEU A 19 -6.19 23.20 -14.99
N PHE A 20 -6.07 22.17 -14.14
CA PHE A 20 -4.78 21.60 -13.76
C PHE A 20 -4.33 20.43 -14.63
N GLY A 21 -5.26 19.85 -15.39
CA GLY A 21 -5.05 18.64 -16.18
C GLY A 21 -5.18 17.35 -15.36
N ALA A 22 -5.64 16.28 -16.01
CA ALA A 22 -5.79 14.96 -15.39
C ALA A 22 -4.46 14.39 -14.87
N GLY A 23 -3.34 14.70 -15.53
CA GLY A 23 -2.01 14.23 -15.11
C GLY A 23 -1.59 14.77 -13.74
N ARG A 24 -1.80 16.07 -13.48
CA ARG A 24 -1.46 16.69 -12.18
C ARG A 24 -2.34 16.19 -11.05
N VAL A 25 -3.64 16.03 -11.31
CA VAL A 25 -4.59 15.47 -10.33
C VAL A 25 -4.25 14.01 -10.01
N ALA A 26 -3.89 13.20 -11.01
CA ALA A 26 -3.49 11.81 -10.82
C ALA A 26 -2.16 11.69 -10.05
N GLU A 27 -1.18 12.56 -10.32
CA GLU A 27 0.09 12.63 -9.60
C GLU A 27 -0.13 12.90 -8.10
N LEU A 28 -0.93 13.92 -7.78
CA LEU A 28 -1.29 14.28 -6.40
C LEU A 28 -2.11 13.17 -5.73
N GLY A 29 -3.13 12.65 -6.41
CA GLY A 29 -3.97 11.56 -5.90
C GLY A 29 -3.16 10.27 -5.63
N GLY A 30 -2.18 9.95 -6.49
CA GLY A 30 -1.29 8.82 -6.29
C GLY A 30 -0.39 8.97 -5.06
N ALA A 31 0.16 10.17 -4.83
CA ALA A 31 0.96 10.45 -3.63
C ALA A 31 0.12 10.38 -2.35
N LEU A 32 -1.06 11.02 -2.35
CA LEU A 32 -2.02 10.97 -1.24
C LEU A 32 -2.50 9.55 -0.96
N GLY A 33 -2.84 8.78 -2.00
CA GLY A 33 -3.30 7.40 -1.88
C GLY A 33 -2.25 6.48 -1.25
N ARG A 34 -0.98 6.63 -1.63
CA ARG A 34 0.14 5.91 -0.99
C ARG A 34 0.29 6.29 0.48
N ALA A 35 0.24 7.60 0.80
CA ALA A 35 0.32 8.07 2.18
C ALA A 35 -0.83 7.55 3.05
N VAL A 36 -2.07 7.59 2.54
CA VAL A 36 -3.25 7.04 3.24
C VAL A 36 -3.14 5.53 3.40
N ARG A 37 -2.64 4.81 2.39
CA ARG A 37 -2.44 3.35 2.48
C ARG A 37 -1.44 3.00 3.58
N GLU A 38 -0.32 3.71 3.64
CA GLU A 38 0.70 3.50 4.67
C GLU A 38 0.19 3.90 6.05
N PHE A 39 -0.53 5.02 6.16
CA PHE A 39 -1.18 5.43 7.40
C PHE A 39 -2.17 4.38 7.89
N ARG A 40 -3.03 3.85 7.00
CA ARG A 40 -3.97 2.77 7.34
C ARG A 40 -3.26 1.49 7.78
N ARG A 41 -2.10 1.19 7.19
CA ARG A 41 -1.27 0.03 7.55
C ARG A 41 -0.68 0.22 8.95
N ALA A 42 -0.02 1.35 9.20
CA ALA A 42 0.56 1.68 10.50
C ALA A 42 -0.49 1.75 11.63
N VAL A 43 -1.72 2.20 11.32
CA VAL A 43 -2.83 2.23 12.29
C VAL A 43 -3.47 0.84 12.49
N ARG A 44 -3.38 -0.07 11.51
CA ARG A 44 -3.86 -1.45 11.66
C ARG A 44 -2.83 -2.40 12.26
N GLU A 45 -1.55 -2.13 12.08
CA GLU A 45 -0.44 -2.89 12.66
C GLU A 45 -0.19 -2.43 14.11
N GLU A 46 -1.09 -2.79 15.03
CA GLU A 46 -0.69 -3.07 16.42
C GLU A 46 0.09 -4.42 16.45
N PRO A 47 1.05 -4.59 17.39
CA PRO A 47 2.14 -5.54 17.26
C PRO A 47 1.63 -6.99 17.32
N GLY A 48 1.50 -7.63 16.16
CA GLY A 48 0.93 -8.98 16.13
C GLY A 48 1.23 -9.78 14.88
N ASP A 49 1.08 -9.22 13.68
CA ASP A 49 1.14 -10.05 12.47
C ASP A 49 1.54 -9.21 11.26
N GLY A 50 2.67 -9.57 10.62
CA GLY A 50 3.02 -8.95 9.34
C GLY A 50 4.41 -9.18 8.75
N ALA A 51 5.35 -9.81 9.47
CA ALA A 51 6.69 -10.13 8.94
C ALA A 51 6.87 -11.61 8.55
N ALA A 52 5.78 -12.39 8.46
CA ALA A 52 5.80 -13.75 7.95
C ALA A 52 5.61 -13.76 6.42
N ARG A 53 6.62 -13.30 5.67
CA ARG A 53 6.88 -13.64 4.26
C ARG A 53 8.12 -12.88 3.75
N ALA A 54 9.29 -13.41 4.08
CA ALA A 54 10.49 -13.48 3.23
C ALA A 54 11.71 -13.83 4.11
N LEU A 55 11.65 -14.95 4.83
CA LEU A 55 12.87 -15.70 5.11
C LEU A 55 12.74 -16.94 4.22
N PRO A 56 13.61 -17.12 3.20
CA PRO A 56 13.75 -18.45 2.61
C PRO A 56 14.04 -19.41 3.76
N GLU A 57 13.17 -20.38 3.97
CA GLU A 57 13.45 -21.46 4.91
C GLU A 57 14.80 -22.08 4.51
N PRO A 58 15.75 -22.25 5.43
CA PRO A 58 16.91 -23.08 5.16
C PRO A 58 16.36 -24.50 4.99
N ASN A 59 16.20 -24.92 3.72
CA ASN A 59 15.90 -26.30 3.41
C ASN A 59 16.95 -27.16 4.10
N GLY A 60 16.46 -28.09 4.92
CA GLY A 60 17.24 -29.03 5.70
C GLY A 60 17.82 -30.15 4.84
N ASP A 61 18.59 -29.81 3.83
CA ASP A 61 19.43 -30.74 3.07
C ASP A 61 20.90 -30.73 3.53
N GLU A 62 21.15 -30.26 4.75
CA GLU A 62 22.35 -30.63 5.51
C GLU A 62 22.21 -32.09 5.96
N GLN A 63 22.46 -32.99 5.01
CA GLN A 63 22.60 -34.42 5.20
C GLN A 63 23.52 -34.69 6.40
N PRO A 64 23.14 -35.59 7.33
CA PRO A 64 24.00 -35.92 8.46
C PRO A 64 25.32 -36.47 7.91
N ARG A 65 26.41 -35.74 8.18
CA ARG A 65 27.77 -36.17 7.87
C ARG A 65 27.95 -37.56 8.50
N PRO A 66 28.14 -38.64 7.73
CA PRO A 66 28.48 -39.92 8.32
C PRO A 66 29.81 -39.74 9.04
N GLY A 67 29.77 -39.90 10.35
CA GLY A 67 30.91 -39.77 11.23
C GLY A 67 32.05 -40.69 10.79
N TYR A 68 33.26 -40.17 10.88
CA TYR A 68 34.48 -40.96 10.86
C TYR A 68 34.39 -42.03 11.97
N GLN A 69 34.28 -43.30 11.58
CA GLN A 69 34.62 -44.44 12.44
C GLN A 69 35.35 -45.50 11.60
N HIS A 70 36.61 -45.70 12.01
CA HIS A 70 37.60 -46.75 11.70
C HIS A 70 38.16 -46.86 10.28
#